data_AF-A0A178UCS6-F1
#
_entry.id   AF-A0A178UCS6-F1
#
_cell.length_a   1.000
_cell.length_b   1.000
_cell.length_c   1.000
_cell.angle_alpha   90.00
_cell.angle_beta   90.00
_cell.angle_gamma   90.00
#
_symmetry.space_group_name_H-M   'P 1'
#
loop_
_entity.id
_entity.type
_entity.pdbx_description
1 polymer ?
#
loop_
_entity_poly.entity_id
_entity_poly.type
_entity_poly.pdbx_seq_one_letter_code
_entity_poly.pdbx_strand_id
1 'polypeptide(L)'
;MLLHNQIAWIFSSSVAVLDAVNKLSLLLAFTVLLNSVQPVLSGVAVGSGWQSYVAYINLGCYYCIGVPLGFLMGWGFKLGVMGIWGGMIFGGTAVQTMILSFITMKCDWEKEAQKASARINKWSNTIK
;
A
#
# COMPACT_ATOMS: atom_id res chain seq x y z
N MET A 1 -15.57 16.72 1.51
CA MET A 1 -15.55 18.11 1.01
C MET A 1 -15.94 19.16 2.06
N LEU A 2 -16.69 18.84 3.13
CA LEU A 2 -17.14 19.81 4.15
C LEU A 2 -16.21 20.03 5.36
N LEU A 3 -15.25 19.13 5.64
CA LEU A 3 -14.36 19.24 6.81
C LEU A 3 -12.98 19.82 6.49
N HIS A 4 -12.71 20.15 5.22
CA HIS A 4 -11.36 20.44 4.75
C HIS A 4 -10.77 21.73 5.33
N ASN A 5 -11.61 22.75 5.51
CA ASN A 5 -11.18 24.04 6.04
C ASN A 5 -10.97 24.03 7.57
N GLN A 6 -11.53 23.08 8.32
CA GLN A 6 -11.43 23.08 9.79
C GLN A 6 -10.13 22.42 10.28
N ILE A 7 -9.63 21.39 9.57
CA ILE A 7 -8.44 20.63 9.99
C ILE A 7 -7.16 21.45 9.76
N ALA A 8 -7.11 22.26 8.71
CA ALA A 8 -5.93 23.06 8.37
C ALA A 8 -5.62 24.16 9.41
N TRP A 9 -6.65 24.72 10.06
CA TRP A 9 -6.50 25.73 11.11
C TRP A 9 -5.84 25.21 12.39
N ILE A 10 -5.85 23.89 12.62
CA ILE A 10 -5.21 23.26 13.79
C ILE A 10 -3.69 23.15 13.60
N PHE A 11 -3.19 23.10 12.36
CA PHE A 11 -1.77 22.87 12.06
C PHE A 11 -1.02 24.12 11.57
N SER A 12 -1.68 25.09 10.91
CA SER A 12 -1.01 26.34 10.49
C SER A 12 -1.99 27.43 10.03
N SER A 13 -1.72 28.69 10.37
CA SER A 13 -2.51 29.87 9.96
C SER A 13 -2.08 30.49 8.61
N SER A 14 -1.18 29.84 7.86
CA SER A 14 -0.69 30.35 6.56
C SER A 14 -1.60 29.94 5.40
N VAL A 15 -2.03 30.93 4.61
CA VAL A 15 -2.88 30.75 3.41
C VAL A 15 -2.21 29.82 2.38
N ALA A 16 -0.88 29.86 2.28
CA ALA A 16 -0.11 28.96 1.40
C ALA A 16 -0.17 27.49 1.85
N VAL A 17 -0.27 27.24 3.16
CA VAL A 17 -0.39 25.88 3.72
C VAL A 17 -1.82 25.37 3.55
N LEU A 18 -2.83 26.23 3.76
CA LEU A 18 -4.24 25.90 3.54
C LEU A 18 -4.52 25.45 2.09
N ASP A 19 -3.97 26.16 1.09
CA ASP A 19 -4.20 25.83 -0.32
C ASP A 19 -3.44 24.56 -0.75
N ALA A 20 -2.23 24.34 -0.20
CA ALA A 20 -1.50 23.09 -0.36
C ALA A 20 -2.25 21.90 0.27
N VAL A 21 -2.79 22.08 1.48
CA VAL A 21 -3.57 21.06 2.20
C VAL A 21 -4.87 20.74 1.44
N ASN A 22 -5.49 21.71 0.78
CA ASN A 22 -6.69 21.48 -0.07
C ASN A 22 -6.39 20.56 -1.26
N LYS A 23 -5.25 20.77 -1.94
CA LYS A 23 -4.79 19.87 -3.00
C LYS A 23 -4.38 18.50 -2.46
N LEU A 24 -3.71 18.46 -1.30
CA LEU A 24 -3.28 17.23 -0.64
C LEU A 24 -4.45 16.41 -0.06
N SER A 25 -5.61 17.03 0.19
CA SER A 25 -6.83 16.38 0.70
C SER A 25 -7.22 15.13 -0.07
N LEU A 26 -7.27 15.27 -1.39
CA LEU A 26 -7.73 14.21 -2.27
C LEU A 26 -6.71 13.07 -2.25
N LEU A 27 -5.42 13.42 -2.25
CA LEU A 27 -4.31 12.49 -2.16
C LEU A 27 -4.35 11.75 -0.81
N LEU A 28 -4.58 12.46 0.30
CA LEU A 28 -4.80 11.92 1.64
C LEU A 28 -5.98 10.93 1.68
N ALA A 29 -7.11 11.27 1.06
CA ALA A 29 -8.27 10.37 1.02
C ALA A 29 -7.92 9.05 0.30
N PHE A 30 -7.21 9.11 -0.83
CA PHE A 30 -6.71 7.93 -1.52
C PHE A 30 -5.69 7.16 -0.67
N THR A 31 -4.78 7.86 0.01
CA THR A 31 -3.80 7.27 0.93
C THR A 31 -4.47 6.48 2.04
N VAL A 32 -5.52 7.04 2.66
CA VAL A 32 -6.27 6.36 3.74
C VAL A 32 -6.98 5.12 3.21
N LEU A 33 -7.57 5.20 2.02
CA LEU A 33 -8.22 4.07 1.38
C LEU A 33 -7.22 2.95 1.08
N LEU A 34 -6.10 3.29 0.43
CA LEU A 34 -5.04 2.33 0.11
C LEU A 34 -4.40 1.72 1.35
N ASN A 35 -4.14 2.52 2.38
CA ASN A 35 -3.64 2.04 3.68
C ASN A 35 -4.65 1.17 4.43
N SER A 36 -5.93 1.17 4.06
CA SER A 36 -6.92 0.25 4.64
C SER A 36 -6.94 -1.10 3.91
N VAL A 37 -6.73 -1.09 2.59
CA VAL A 37 -6.75 -2.30 1.75
C VAL A 37 -5.43 -3.09 1.83
N GLN A 38 -4.30 -2.39 1.86
CA GLN A 38 -2.97 -3.01 1.85
C GLN A 38 -2.70 -3.92 3.06
N PRO A 39 -3.06 -3.56 4.31
CA PRO A 39 -2.87 -4.43 5.48
C PRO A 39 -3.77 -5.66 5.44
N VAL A 40 -4.99 -5.55 4.90
CA VAL A 40 -5.92 -6.67 4.77
C VAL A 40 -5.34 -7.70 3.81
N LEU A 41 -4.91 -7.28 2.61
CA LEU A 41 -4.30 -8.17 1.62
C LEU A 41 -2.98 -8.76 2.12
N SER A 42 -2.13 -7.94 2.76
CA SER A 42 -0.87 -8.43 3.34
C SER A 42 -1.14 -9.42 4.48
N GLY A 43 -2.16 -9.17 5.31
CA GLY A 43 -2.57 -10.07 6.39
C GLY A 43 -3.05 -11.42 5.87
N VAL A 44 -3.87 -11.43 4.82
CA VAL A 44 -4.31 -12.67 4.15
C VAL A 44 -3.11 -13.44 3.59
N ALA A 45 -2.23 -12.76 2.85
CA ALA A 45 -1.05 -13.40 2.24
C ALA A 45 -0.05 -13.93 3.28
N VAL A 46 0.17 -13.20 4.38
CA VAL A 46 1.01 -13.67 5.50
C VAL A 46 0.34 -14.85 6.21
N GLY A 47 -0.99 -14.81 6.40
CA GLY A 47 -1.77 -15.92 6.97
C GLY A 47 -1.70 -17.20 6.14
N SER A 48 -1.64 -17.09 4.81
CA SER A 48 -1.39 -18.21 3.89
C SER A 48 0.08 -18.66 3.85
N GLY A 49 0.99 -17.99 4.57
CA GLY A 49 2.41 -18.33 4.64
C GLY A 49 3.25 -17.76 3.50
N TRP A 50 2.73 -16.79 2.73
CA TRP A 50 3.38 -16.20 1.56
C TRP A 50 4.19 -14.94 1.88
N GLN A 51 4.46 -14.68 3.15
CA GLN A 51 5.14 -13.48 3.65
C GLN A 51 6.41 -13.09 2.86
N SER A 52 7.24 -14.06 2.47
CA SER A 52 8.48 -13.81 1.72
C SER A 52 8.20 -13.26 0.32
N TYR A 53 7.21 -13.82 -0.38
CA TYR A 53 6.80 -13.32 -1.70
C TYR A 53 6.28 -11.89 -1.62
N VAL A 54 5.45 -11.61 -0.61
CA VAL A 54 4.94 -10.25 -0.38
C VAL A 54 6.06 -9.25 -0.11
N ALA A 55 7.06 -9.64 0.68
CA ALA A 55 8.20 -8.78 0.99
C ALA A 55 9.02 -8.43 -0.27
N TYR A 56 9.30 -9.41 -1.13
CA TYR A 56 10.00 -9.17 -2.40
C TYR A 56 9.20 -8.25 -3.34
N ILE A 57 7.90 -8.48 -3.48
CA ILE A 57 7.02 -7.63 -4.31
C ILE A 57 6.98 -6.21 -3.76
N ASN A 58 6.87 -6.05 -2.44
CA ASN A 58 6.87 -4.74 -1.79
C ASN A 58 8.17 -3.99 -2.07
N LEU A 59 9.34 -4.61 -1.82
CA LEU A 59 10.64 -4.03 -2.13
C LEU A 59 10.77 -3.62 -3.60
N GLY A 60 10.38 -4.51 -4.53
CA GLY A 60 10.41 -4.21 -5.95
C GLY A 60 9.51 -3.03 -6.34
N CYS A 61 8.26 -3.02 -5.86
CA CYS A 61 7.33 -1.94 -6.19
C CYS A 61 7.76 -0.61 -5.58
N TYR A 62 8.17 -0.58 -4.31
CA TYR A 62 8.56 0.66 -3.66
C TYR A 62 9.86 1.24 -4.22
N TYR A 63 10.90 0.41 -4.38
CA TYR A 63 12.22 0.90 -4.77
C TYR A 63 12.42 0.99 -6.28
N CYS A 64 11.92 0.04 -7.06
CA CYS A 64 12.11 0.06 -8.52
C CYS A 64 11.08 0.91 -9.25
N ILE A 65 9.87 1.08 -8.69
CA ILE A 65 8.78 1.83 -9.35
C ILE A 65 8.46 3.10 -8.57
N GLY A 66 8.19 3.00 -7.27
CA GLY A 66 7.79 4.11 -6.42
C GLY A 66 8.83 5.24 -6.33
N VAL A 67 10.11 4.90 -6.13
CA VAL A 67 11.18 5.91 -6.04
C VAL A 67 11.40 6.63 -7.39
N PRO A 68 11.53 5.95 -8.55
CA PRO A 68 11.62 6.63 -9.84
C PRO A 68 10.39 7.46 -10.19
N LEU A 69 9.17 6.95 -9.93
CA LEU A 69 7.94 7.72 -10.16
C LEU A 69 7.84 8.93 -9.23
N GLY A 70 8.22 8.79 -7.96
CA GLY A 70 8.29 9.89 -7.00
C GLY A 70 9.27 10.97 -7.45
N PHE A 71 10.45 10.58 -7.93
CA PHE A 71 11.43 11.51 -8.49
C PHE A 71 10.91 12.18 -9.77
N LEU A 72 10.31 11.42 -10.68
CA LEU A 72 9.78 11.91 -11.95
C LEU A 72 8.60 12.88 -11.75
N MET A 73 7.68 12.58 -10.83
CA MET A 73 6.57 13.46 -10.49
C MET A 73 7.03 14.68 -9.68
N GLY A 74 8.00 14.52 -8.79
CA GLY A 74 8.56 15.61 -7.98
C GLY A 74 9.31 16.64 -8.82
N TRP A 75 10.29 16.17 -9.61
CA TRP A 75 11.16 17.04 -10.42
C TRP A 75 10.64 17.25 -11.84
N GLY A 76 10.21 16.20 -12.54
CA GLY A 76 9.79 16.27 -13.94
C GLY A 76 8.50 17.06 -14.13
N PHE A 77 7.48 16.80 -13.31
CA PHE A 77 6.21 17.55 -13.35
C PHE A 77 6.21 18.81 -12.47
N LYS A 78 7.33 19.13 -11.79
CA LYS A 78 7.46 20.25 -10.83
C LYS A 78 6.35 20.30 -9.77
N LEU A 79 5.75 19.16 -9.44
CA LEU A 79 4.74 19.04 -8.38
C LEU A 79 5.36 19.05 -6.97
N GLY A 80 6.70 19.09 -6.89
CA GLY A 80 7.45 19.17 -5.63
C GLY A 80 7.11 18.02 -4.69
N VAL A 81 6.90 18.33 -3.40
CA VAL A 81 6.63 17.33 -2.36
C VAL A 81 5.32 16.56 -2.61
N MET A 82 4.31 17.21 -3.19
CA MET A 82 3.03 16.57 -3.52
C MET A 82 3.18 15.52 -4.63
N GLY A 83 4.06 15.79 -5.61
CA GLY A 83 4.41 14.84 -6.67
C GLY A 83 5.17 13.63 -6.13
N ILE A 84 6.13 13.86 -5.24
CA ILE A 84 6.89 12.78 -4.58
C ILE A 84 5.95 11.89 -3.77
N TRP A 85 5.06 12.50 -2.99
CA TRP A 85 4.15 11.77 -2.13
C TRP A 85 3.09 11.00 -2.93
N GLY A 86 2.52 11.62 -3.96
CA GLY A 86 1.63 10.96 -4.91
C GLY A 86 2.31 9.81 -5.64
N GLY A 87 3.52 10.03 -6.16
CA GLY A 87 4.31 9.02 -6.88
C GLY A 87 4.68 7.82 -6.01
N MET A 88 5.01 8.04 -4.73
CA MET A 88 5.27 6.95 -3.80
C MET A 88 4.03 6.13 -3.47
N ILE A 89 2.88 6.78 -3.29
CA ILE A 89 1.62 6.10 -2.91
C ILE A 89 0.99 5.40 -4.11
N PHE A 90 0.92 6.04 -5.27
CA PHE A 90 0.40 5.41 -6.48
C PHE A 90 1.39 4.39 -7.05
N GLY A 91 2.69 4.71 -7.13
CA GLY A 91 3.70 3.84 -7.74
C GLY A 91 4.17 2.69 -6.84
N GLY A 92 4.23 2.90 -5.53
CA GLY A 92 4.60 1.86 -4.56
C GLY A 92 3.36 1.13 -4.06
N THR A 93 2.60 1.78 -3.17
CA THR A 93 1.50 1.16 -2.44
C THR A 93 0.36 0.66 -3.33
N ALA A 94 -0.11 1.45 -4.29
CA ALA A 94 -1.24 1.05 -5.13
C ALA A 94 -0.88 -0.09 -6.10
N VAL A 95 0.29 0.00 -6.76
CA VAL A 95 0.80 -1.07 -7.64
C VAL A 95 1.03 -2.35 -6.86
N GLN A 96 1.68 -2.28 -5.69
CA GLN A 96 1.87 -3.44 -4.82
C GLN A 96 0.53 -4.08 -4.45
N THR A 97 -0.45 -3.27 -4.03
CA THR A 97 -1.79 -3.72 -3.64
C THR A 97 -2.51 -4.39 -4.81
N MET A 98 -2.40 -3.84 -6.02
CA MET A 98 -2.98 -4.40 -7.23
C MET A 98 -2.37 -5.76 -7.60
N ILE A 99 -1.03 -5.88 -7.53
CA ILE A 99 -0.32 -7.14 -7.80
C ILE A 99 -0.72 -8.20 -6.77
N LEU A 100 -0.73 -7.86 -5.48
CA LEU A 100 -1.18 -8.76 -4.42
C LEU A 100 -2.61 -9.21 -4.60
N SER A 101 -3.52 -8.28 -4.92
CA SER A 101 -4.93 -8.59 -5.18
C SER A 101 -5.06 -9.54 -6.36
N PHE A 102 -4.34 -9.30 -7.46
CA PHE A 102 -4.36 -10.16 -8.63
C PHE A 102 -3.86 -11.58 -8.33
N ILE A 103 -2.72 -11.71 -7.63
CA ILE A 103 -2.17 -13.01 -7.24
C ILE A 103 -3.15 -13.74 -6.29
N THR A 104 -3.73 -13.02 -5.33
CA THR A 104 -4.73 -13.55 -4.39
C THR A 104 -5.98 -14.05 -5.11
N MET A 105 -6.45 -13.35 -6.15
CA MET A 105 -7.59 -13.77 -6.97
C MET A 105 -7.28 -14.97 -7.86
N LYS A 106 -6.04 -15.09 -8.36
CA LYS A 106 -5.59 -16.20 -9.19
C LYS A 106 -5.10 -17.40 -8.38
N CYS A 107 -4.99 -17.26 -7.06
CA CYS A 107 -4.59 -18.33 -6.17
C CYS A 107 -5.64 -19.44 -6.13
N ASP A 108 -5.18 -20.68 -6.28
CA ASP A 108 -5.99 -21.87 -6.07
C ASP A 108 -6.08 -22.15 -4.56
N TRP A 109 -7.10 -21.56 -3.94
CA TRP A 109 -7.35 -21.64 -2.50
C TRP A 109 -7.50 -23.07 -1.99
N GLU A 110 -7.97 -23.99 -2.83
CA GLU A 110 -8.13 -25.40 -2.46
C GLU A 110 -6.78 -26.08 -2.25
N LYS A 111 -5.80 -25.77 -3.11
CA LYS A 111 -4.41 -26.23 -2.93
C LYS A 111 -3.74 -25.59 -1.72
N GLU A 112 -3.97 -24.31 -1.45
CA GLU A 112 -3.42 -23.66 -0.26
C GLU A 112 -4.03 -24.23 1.03
N ALA A 113 -5.33 -24.56 1.04
CA ALA A 113 -5.97 -25.25 2.16
C ALA A 113 -5.38 -26.65 2.39
N GLN A 114 -5.13 -27.41 1.32
CA GLN A 114 -4.45 -28.71 1.41
C GLN A 114 -3.03 -28.59 1.98
N LYS A 115 -2.24 -27.61 1.52
CA LYS A 115 -0.90 -27.34 2.07
C LYS A 115 -0.95 -26.98 3.55
N ALA A 116 -1.91 -26.15 3.97
CA ALA A 116 -2.09 -25.78 5.37
C ALA A 116 -2.43 -27.00 6.23
N SER A 117 -3.35 -27.85 5.78
CA SER A 117 -3.72 -29.10 6.45
C SER A 117 -2.54 -30.08 6.56
N ALA A 118 -1.78 -30.26 5.47
CA ALA A 118 -0.57 -31.08 5.47
C ALA A 118 0.49 -30.57 6.46
N ARG A 119 0.64 -29.24 6.60
CA ARG A 119 1.55 -28.61 7.57
C ARG A 119 1.16 -28.93 9.02
N ILE A 120 -0.14 -28.84 9.33
CA ILE A 120 -0.67 -29.15 10.66
C ILE A 120 -0.50 -30.65 10.97
N ASN A 121 -0.82 -31.53 10.02
CA ASN A 121 -0.67 -32.98 10.20
C ASN A 121 0.79 -33.38 10.43
N LYS A 122 1.75 -32.78 9.72
CA LYS A 122 3.18 -33.01 9.96
C LYS A 122 3.61 -32.55 11.35
N TRP A 123 3.10 -31.41 11.81
CA TRP A 123 3.40 -30.89 13.15
C TRP A 123 2.81 -31.79 14.25
N SER A 124 1.58 -32.26 14.08
CA SER A 124 0.94 -33.21 15.00
C SER A 124 1.70 -34.54 15.10
N ASN A 125 2.22 -35.06 13.98
CA ASN A 125 3.04 -36.27 13.97
C ASN A 125 4.45 -36.09 14.53
N THR A 126 4.93 -34.85 14.68
CA THR A 126 6.24 -34.56 15.30
C THR A 126 6.17 -34.49 16.82
N ILE A 127 4.96 -34.26 17.37
CA ILE A 127 4.72 -34.13 18.82
C ILE A 127 4.32 -35.47 19.45
N LYS A 128 3.96 -36.44 18.63
CA LYS A 128 3.70 -37.83 19.02
C LYS A 128 4.99 -38.62 19.07
#